data_AF-A0A9P5V9W8-F1
#
_entry.id   AF-A0A9P5V9W8-F1
#
_cell.length_a   1.000
_cell.length_b   1.000
_cell.length_c   1.000
_cell.angle_alpha   90.00
_cell.angle_beta   90.00
_cell.angle_gamma   90.00
#
_symmetry.space_group_name_H-M   'P 1'
#
loop_
_entity.id
_entity.type
_entity.pdbx_description
1 polymer ?
#
loop_
_entity_poly.entity_id
_entity_poly.type
_entity_poly.pdbx_seq_one_letter_code
_entity_poly.pdbx_strand_id
1 'polypeptide(L)'
;FATNLFRTIPPQINPSGEAFDPEEDEPVLELAWPHLQIVYEFFLRFIESPDFNTNMAKKFIDHHFILQLLELFDSEDPRERDFLKTTLHRIYGKFLNLRAFIRRSINNVFFQFIYEKERHNGIAELLEILGSIINGFALPLKEEHKTFLTKVLLPLHKARSLTLYHPQLAYCVVQFLEKDPTLTEEVVHGLLRFWPKVNSPKEVMFLNEIEEILDVIEPSEFVKIEGPLFTQIARCVSSPHCQVAERALYYWNNEYIVNLIHDNANEILPIVFQSLYKNSKTHWNRTIHGLVFNALKLFMDATPKLFDECTNHYRQARQNDRKRLQDREEIWQRLEQQAMQNYANLSAQGAVSAPMPHLAEPISVPLESFDDGEVMDEPEEEILENGADQDHYGGDLQTFENNTPVFHQFRRKSIIPVDETVLDELSRHRSLEEVLDMKRSATNADVE
;
A
#
# COMPACT_ATOMS: atom_id res chain seq x y z
N PHE A 1 -27.07 15.80 -28.18
CA PHE A 1 -25.95 15.45 -27.29
C PHE A 1 -25.59 16.65 -26.41
N ALA A 2 -24.90 17.66 -26.94
CA ALA A 2 -24.41 18.82 -26.17
C ALA A 2 -25.49 19.45 -25.26
N THR A 3 -26.66 19.80 -25.80
CA THR A 3 -27.75 20.42 -25.03
C THR A 3 -28.31 19.57 -23.89
N ASN A 4 -28.25 18.23 -24.00
CA ASN A 4 -28.78 17.35 -22.97
C ASN A 4 -27.73 17.01 -21.90
N LEU A 5 -26.45 16.99 -22.26
CA LEU A 5 -25.39 16.44 -21.40
C LEU A 5 -24.46 17.49 -20.81
N PHE A 6 -24.03 18.48 -21.61
CA PHE A 6 -23.08 19.49 -21.17
C PHE A 6 -23.76 20.42 -20.17
N ARG A 7 -23.44 20.18 -18.90
CA ARG A 7 -23.98 20.84 -17.73
C ARG A 7 -22.90 20.89 -16.66
N THR A 8 -22.97 21.88 -15.79
CA THR A 8 -22.17 21.89 -14.58
C THR A 8 -22.61 20.73 -13.69
N ILE A 9 -21.64 19.94 -13.21
CA ILE A 9 -21.91 18.86 -12.26
C ILE A 9 -22.43 19.48 -10.96
N PRO A 10 -23.50 18.93 -10.35
CA PRO A 10 -24.02 19.41 -9.09
C PRO A 10 -22.96 19.35 -7.98
N PRO A 11 -23.07 20.19 -6.94
CA PRO A 11 -22.18 20.12 -5.79
C PRO A 11 -22.19 18.73 -5.17
N GLN A 12 -21.00 18.19 -4.91
CA GLN A 12 -20.84 16.86 -4.37
C GLN A 12 -21.39 16.77 -2.94
N ILE A 13 -22.19 15.74 -2.68
CA ILE A 13 -22.89 15.56 -1.39
C ILE A 13 -21.99 14.86 -0.38
N ASN A 14 -21.13 13.95 -0.87
CA ASN A 14 -20.26 13.14 -0.02
C ASN A 14 -19.22 14.02 0.69
N PRO A 15 -18.91 13.70 1.97
CA PRO A 15 -17.95 14.44 2.77
C PRO A 15 -16.58 14.51 2.08
N SER A 16 -15.75 15.48 2.50
CA SER A 16 -14.40 15.67 1.94
C SER A 16 -13.34 15.30 2.95
N GLY A 17 -12.18 14.86 2.47
CA GLY A 17 -10.99 14.63 3.29
C GLY A 17 -11.05 13.31 4.07
N GLU A 18 -10.72 13.34 5.37
CA GLU A 18 -10.60 12.13 6.21
C GLU A 18 -11.93 11.46 6.54
N ALA A 19 -13.05 12.17 6.34
CA ALA A 19 -14.38 11.62 6.53
C ALA A 19 -14.95 10.97 5.25
N PHE A 20 -14.25 11.09 4.12
CA PHE A 20 -14.65 10.43 2.87
C PHE A 20 -14.09 9.01 2.87
N ASP A 21 -15.00 8.03 2.86
CA ASP A 21 -14.63 6.64 2.66
C ASP A 21 -15.22 6.17 1.33
N PRO A 22 -14.38 5.98 0.29
CA PRO A 22 -14.84 5.53 -1.01
C PRO A 22 -15.53 4.15 -1.00
N GLU A 23 -15.32 3.33 0.03
CA GLU A 23 -15.95 2.03 0.17
C GLU A 23 -17.32 2.11 0.88
N GLU A 24 -17.54 3.10 1.74
CA GLU A 24 -18.79 3.26 2.52
C GLU A 24 -19.75 4.30 1.91
N ASP A 25 -19.24 5.31 1.21
CA ASP A 25 -20.05 6.42 0.69
C ASP A 25 -20.84 5.99 -0.58
N GLU A 26 -22.18 6.01 -0.48
CA GLU A 26 -23.05 5.67 -1.61
C GLU A 26 -22.94 6.70 -2.76
N PRO A 27 -22.88 6.26 -4.03
CA PRO A 27 -22.83 7.17 -5.16
C PRO A 27 -24.18 7.85 -5.39
N VAL A 28 -24.16 9.16 -5.63
CA VAL A 28 -25.37 9.89 -5.99
C VAL A 28 -25.73 9.59 -7.45
N LEU A 29 -26.88 8.94 -7.64
CA LEU A 29 -27.40 8.62 -8.97
C LEU A 29 -28.09 9.82 -9.62
N GLU A 30 -27.89 9.98 -10.94
CA GLU A 30 -28.51 11.06 -11.70
C GLU A 30 -30.03 10.80 -11.88
N LEU A 31 -30.85 11.77 -11.46
CA LEU A 31 -32.31 11.65 -11.48
C LEU A 31 -32.85 11.62 -12.91
N ALA A 32 -32.20 12.33 -13.83
CA ALA A 32 -32.56 12.36 -15.24
C ALA A 32 -32.02 11.16 -16.04
N TRP A 33 -31.44 10.14 -15.38
CA TRP A 33 -30.78 9.01 -16.03
C TRP A 33 -31.59 8.31 -17.12
N PRO A 34 -32.91 8.03 -16.97
CA PRO A 34 -33.69 7.38 -18.03
C PRO A 34 -33.68 8.15 -19.37
N HIS A 35 -33.59 9.48 -19.32
CA HIS A 35 -33.45 10.32 -20.52
C HIS A 35 -31.99 10.35 -21.00
N LEU A 36 -31.04 10.57 -20.08
CA LEU A 36 -29.62 10.69 -20.44
C LEU A 36 -29.05 9.41 -21.04
N GLN A 37 -29.45 8.25 -20.53
CA GLN A 37 -29.07 6.94 -21.04
C GLN A 37 -29.36 6.83 -22.53
N ILE A 38 -30.57 7.17 -22.97
CA ILE A 38 -30.96 7.10 -24.39
C ILE A 38 -30.11 8.06 -25.23
N VAL A 39 -29.79 9.24 -24.71
CA VAL A 39 -28.94 10.22 -25.40
C VAL A 39 -27.51 9.68 -25.58
N TYR A 40 -26.94 9.06 -24.54
CA TYR A 40 -25.62 8.42 -24.60
C TYR A 40 -25.60 7.25 -25.56
N GLU A 41 -26.55 6.32 -25.44
CA GLU A 41 -26.68 5.15 -26.31
C GLU A 41 -26.81 5.56 -27.78
N PHE A 42 -27.69 6.52 -28.08
CA PHE A 42 -27.88 7.02 -29.44
C PHE A 42 -26.59 7.60 -30.01
N PHE A 43 -25.89 8.45 -29.24
CA PHE A 43 -24.65 9.07 -29.72
C PHE A 43 -23.51 8.07 -29.90
N LEU A 44 -23.42 7.08 -29.00
CA LEU A 44 -22.44 6.01 -29.12
C LEU A 44 -22.68 5.19 -30.39
N ARG A 45 -23.92 4.75 -30.64
CA ARG A 45 -24.30 4.04 -31.88
C ARG A 45 -24.05 4.90 -33.13
N PHE A 46 -24.32 6.21 -33.06
CA PHE A 46 -24.06 7.14 -34.14
C PHE A 46 -22.57 7.23 -34.51
N ILE A 47 -21.68 7.33 -33.51
CA ILE A 47 -20.23 7.33 -33.74
C ILE A 47 -19.73 5.97 -34.21
N GLU A 48 -20.27 4.88 -33.68
CA GLU A 48 -19.85 3.51 -34.02
C GLU A 48 -20.27 3.08 -35.43
N SER A 49 -21.30 3.71 -36.00
CA SER A 49 -21.79 3.41 -37.35
C SER A 49 -20.66 3.32 -38.39
N PRO A 50 -20.66 2.29 -39.26
CA PRO A 50 -19.67 2.16 -40.33
C PRO A 50 -19.75 3.29 -41.34
N ASP A 51 -20.93 3.88 -41.53
CA ASP A 51 -21.17 4.99 -42.46
C ASP A 51 -20.85 6.36 -41.83
N PHE A 52 -20.32 6.39 -40.61
CA PHE A 52 -19.96 7.63 -39.91
C PHE A 52 -18.80 8.35 -40.60
N ASN A 53 -19.08 9.53 -41.17
CA ASN A 53 -18.06 10.33 -41.86
C ASN A 53 -17.32 11.30 -40.91
N THR A 54 -16.11 10.92 -40.52
CA THR A 54 -15.23 11.72 -39.65
C THR A 54 -14.87 13.09 -40.23
N ASN A 55 -14.79 13.24 -41.57
CA ASN A 55 -14.45 14.50 -42.22
C ASN A 55 -15.56 15.55 -42.10
N MET A 56 -16.82 15.13 -42.01
CA MET A 56 -17.94 16.02 -41.75
C MET A 56 -18.04 16.33 -40.25
N ALA A 57 -17.92 15.30 -39.41
CA ALA A 57 -18.08 15.42 -37.97
C ALA A 57 -16.98 16.25 -37.29
N LYS A 58 -15.74 16.29 -37.81
CA LYS A 58 -14.63 17.06 -37.22
C LYS A 58 -14.88 18.57 -37.10
N LYS A 59 -15.89 19.11 -37.79
CA LYS A 59 -16.31 20.52 -37.68
C LYS A 59 -17.16 20.78 -36.43
N PHE A 60 -17.73 19.73 -35.85
CA PHE A 60 -18.65 19.80 -34.71
C PHE A 60 -18.07 19.14 -33.46
N ILE A 61 -17.24 18.11 -33.63
CA ILE A 61 -16.46 17.50 -32.55
C ILE A 61 -15.08 18.16 -32.57
N ASP A 62 -14.98 19.31 -31.91
CA ASP A 62 -13.79 20.13 -31.81
C ASP A 62 -13.17 20.06 -30.39
N HIS A 63 -12.16 20.88 -30.14
CA HIS A 63 -11.51 20.94 -28.82
C HIS A 63 -12.48 21.33 -27.69
N HIS A 64 -13.43 22.24 -27.96
CA HIS A 64 -14.39 22.68 -26.94
C HIS A 64 -15.34 21.55 -26.56
N PHE A 65 -15.82 20.79 -27.55
CA PHE A 65 -16.62 19.58 -27.31
C PHE A 65 -15.89 18.59 -26.40
N ILE A 66 -14.59 18.35 -26.63
CA ILE A 66 -13.79 17.44 -25.82
C ILE A 66 -13.64 17.93 -24.38
N LEU A 67 -13.42 19.23 -24.16
CA LEU A 67 -13.31 19.78 -22.82
C LEU A 67 -14.61 19.62 -22.04
N GLN A 68 -15.74 19.97 -22.66
CA GLN A 68 -17.06 19.80 -22.06
C GLN A 68 -17.40 18.32 -21.79
N LEU A 69 -16.96 17.41 -22.65
CA LEU A 69 -17.11 15.97 -22.42
C LEU A 69 -16.25 15.50 -21.25
N LEU A 70 -15.01 16.00 -21.12
CA LEU A 70 -14.11 15.65 -20.02
C LEU A 70 -14.59 16.18 -18.67
N GLU A 71 -15.21 17.36 -18.63
CA GLU A 71 -15.83 17.90 -17.41
C GLU A 71 -16.86 16.93 -16.81
N LEU A 72 -17.60 16.18 -17.65
CA LEU A 72 -18.61 15.22 -17.18
C LEU A 72 -18.02 13.97 -16.50
N PHE A 73 -16.71 13.69 -16.64
CA PHE A 73 -16.09 12.52 -15.98
C PHE A 73 -16.09 12.65 -14.45
N ASP A 74 -16.31 13.83 -13.89
CA ASP A 74 -16.44 14.02 -12.45
C ASP A 74 -17.86 13.71 -11.92
N SER A 75 -18.76 13.18 -12.77
CA SER A 75 -20.09 12.73 -12.37
C SER A 75 -20.00 11.65 -11.28
N GLU A 76 -20.83 11.75 -10.24
CA GLU A 76 -20.89 10.73 -9.18
C GLU A 76 -21.55 9.43 -9.66
N ASP A 77 -22.36 9.49 -10.73
CA ASP A 77 -23.06 8.33 -11.29
C ASP A 77 -22.09 7.46 -12.12
N PRO A 78 -21.74 6.24 -11.66
CA PRO A 78 -20.81 5.37 -12.37
C PRO A 78 -21.31 4.96 -13.76
N ARG A 79 -22.64 4.95 -13.98
CA ARG A 79 -23.23 4.61 -15.28
C ARG A 79 -22.92 5.69 -16.30
N GLU A 80 -22.99 6.97 -15.89
CA GLU A 80 -22.62 8.09 -16.75
C GLU A 80 -21.13 8.02 -17.13
N ARG A 81 -20.26 7.74 -16.15
CA ARG A 81 -18.82 7.61 -16.38
C ARG A 81 -18.47 6.47 -17.34
N ASP A 82 -19.15 5.34 -17.28
CA ASP A 82 -18.90 4.22 -18.21
C ASP A 82 -19.28 4.55 -19.67
N PHE A 83 -20.38 5.27 -19.88
CA PHE A 83 -20.73 5.78 -21.22
C PHE A 83 -19.74 6.83 -21.71
N LEU A 84 -19.31 7.74 -20.84
CA LEU A 84 -18.29 8.75 -21.16
C LEU A 84 -16.96 8.09 -21.54
N LYS A 85 -16.54 7.08 -20.78
CA LYS A 85 -15.34 6.26 -21.04
C LYS A 85 -15.36 5.72 -22.46
N THR A 86 -16.43 5.00 -22.78
CA THR A 86 -16.60 4.35 -24.09
C THR A 86 -16.68 5.40 -25.20
N THR A 87 -17.43 6.48 -25.00
CA THR A 87 -17.60 7.57 -25.98
C THR A 87 -16.27 8.25 -26.28
N LEU A 88 -15.51 8.64 -25.25
CA LEU A 88 -14.22 9.31 -25.42
C LEU A 88 -13.19 8.38 -26.08
N HIS A 89 -13.17 7.09 -25.72
CA HIS A 89 -12.31 6.10 -26.37
C HIS A 89 -12.63 5.97 -27.88
N ARG A 90 -13.92 5.87 -28.26
CA ARG A 90 -14.32 5.82 -29.68
C ARG A 90 -13.92 7.09 -30.43
N ILE A 91 -14.09 8.26 -29.82
CA ILE A 91 -13.67 9.54 -30.39
C ILE A 91 -12.14 9.54 -30.60
N TYR A 92 -11.35 9.13 -29.60
CA TYR A 92 -9.89 9.05 -29.70
C TYR A 92 -9.43 8.12 -30.83
N GLY A 93 -10.11 6.97 -30.98
CA GLY A 93 -9.85 6.01 -32.04
C GLY A 93 -10.10 6.57 -33.44
N LYS A 94 -11.26 7.21 -33.65
CA LYS A 94 -11.70 7.71 -34.98
C LYS A 94 -11.10 9.06 -35.39
N PHE A 95 -10.81 9.96 -34.44
CA PHE A 95 -10.34 11.32 -34.72
C PHE A 95 -8.84 11.48 -34.43
N LEU A 96 -7.99 11.12 -35.39
CA LEU A 96 -6.53 11.19 -35.26
C LEU A 96 -6.02 12.59 -34.89
N ASN A 97 -6.66 13.64 -35.43
CA ASN A 97 -6.30 15.04 -35.18
C ASN A 97 -6.59 15.51 -33.74
N LEU A 98 -7.46 14.81 -33.01
CA LEU A 98 -7.81 15.15 -31.62
C LEU A 98 -6.94 14.42 -30.59
N ARG A 99 -6.19 13.38 -30.98
CA ARG A 99 -5.45 12.52 -30.05
C ARG A 99 -4.49 13.29 -29.13
N ALA A 100 -3.68 14.19 -29.71
CA ALA A 100 -2.74 14.99 -28.93
C ALA A 100 -3.47 15.94 -27.96
N PHE A 101 -4.60 16.51 -28.39
CA PHE A 101 -5.41 17.36 -27.53
C PHE A 101 -6.04 16.58 -26.38
N ILE A 102 -6.66 15.43 -26.66
CA ILE A 102 -7.28 14.56 -25.65
C ILE A 102 -6.25 14.15 -24.58
N ARG A 103 -5.07 13.63 -24.99
CA ARG A 103 -4.02 13.23 -24.04
C ARG A 103 -3.59 14.39 -23.15
N ARG A 104 -3.36 15.57 -23.72
CA ARG A 104 -3.00 16.76 -22.96
C ARG A 104 -4.11 17.20 -21.99
N SER A 105 -5.36 17.14 -22.42
CA SER A 105 -6.49 17.51 -21.56
C SER A 105 -6.68 16.54 -20.39
N ILE A 106 -6.52 15.22 -20.63
CA ILE A 106 -6.50 14.21 -19.55
C ILE A 106 -5.33 14.47 -18.60
N ASN A 107 -4.13 14.78 -19.11
CA ASN A 107 -2.99 15.12 -18.25
C ASN A 107 -3.28 16.33 -17.36
N ASN A 108 -3.98 17.35 -17.87
CA ASN A 108 -4.37 18.50 -17.07
C ASN A 108 -5.34 18.12 -15.95
N VAL A 109 -6.30 17.22 -16.22
CA VAL A 109 -7.20 16.66 -15.19
C VAL A 109 -6.38 15.96 -14.11
N PHE A 110 -5.42 15.12 -14.49
CA PHE A 110 -4.54 14.44 -13.55
C PHE A 110 -3.66 15.41 -12.75
N PHE A 111 -3.13 16.47 -13.37
CA PHE A 111 -2.35 17.46 -12.63
C PHE A 111 -3.19 18.20 -11.58
N GLN A 112 -4.41 18.61 -11.93
CA GLN A 112 -5.34 19.22 -10.98
C GLN A 112 -5.71 18.24 -9.85
N PHE A 113 -5.92 16.97 -10.19
CA PHE A 113 -6.18 15.92 -9.21
C PHE A 113 -4.99 15.73 -8.25
N ILE A 114 -3.77 15.52 -8.75
CA ILE A 114 -2.59 15.19 -7.94
C ILE A 114 -2.13 16.37 -7.08
N TYR A 115 -2.19 17.60 -7.60
CA TYR A 115 -1.50 18.74 -7.00
C TYR A 115 -2.42 19.82 -6.42
N GLU A 116 -3.72 19.82 -6.76
CA GLU A 116 -4.63 20.89 -6.33
C GLU A 116 -5.77 20.35 -5.46
N LYS A 117 -6.61 19.46 -6.01
CA LYS A 117 -7.91 19.11 -5.40
C LYS A 117 -7.92 17.77 -4.68
N GLU A 118 -7.11 16.82 -5.12
CA GLU A 118 -7.08 15.41 -4.64
C GLU A 118 -8.47 14.73 -4.65
N ARG A 119 -9.41 15.25 -5.46
CA ARG A 119 -10.78 14.76 -5.59
C ARG A 119 -11.22 14.84 -7.05
N HIS A 120 -11.58 13.68 -7.62
CA HIS A 120 -12.15 13.54 -8.96
C HIS A 120 -12.72 12.13 -9.12
N ASN A 121 -13.97 11.97 -9.56
CA ASN A 121 -14.65 10.66 -9.58
C ASN A 121 -14.22 9.77 -10.77
N GLY A 122 -13.82 10.37 -11.89
CA GLY A 122 -13.53 9.66 -13.14
C GLY A 122 -12.07 9.23 -13.38
N ILE A 123 -11.22 9.17 -12.35
CA ILE A 123 -9.79 8.86 -12.54
C ILE A 123 -9.59 7.44 -13.07
N ALA A 124 -10.33 6.46 -12.53
CA ALA A 124 -10.26 5.07 -12.95
C ALA A 124 -10.63 4.91 -14.43
N GLU A 125 -11.75 5.51 -14.86
CA GLU A 125 -12.23 5.41 -16.23
C GLU A 125 -11.29 6.10 -17.22
N LEU A 126 -10.68 7.23 -16.83
CA LEU A 126 -9.66 7.89 -17.66
C LEU A 126 -8.40 7.03 -17.80
N LEU A 127 -7.99 6.33 -16.74
CA LEU A 127 -6.88 5.38 -16.78
C LEU A 127 -7.19 4.16 -17.64
N GLU A 128 -8.41 3.62 -17.64
CA GLU A 128 -8.78 2.52 -18.55
C GLU A 128 -8.61 2.91 -20.04
N ILE A 129 -9.03 4.12 -20.40
CA ILE A 129 -8.83 4.64 -21.76
C ILE A 129 -7.34 4.74 -22.05
N LEU A 130 -6.56 5.29 -21.12
CA LEU A 130 -5.12 5.45 -21.29
C LEU A 130 -4.40 4.11 -21.38
N GLY A 131 -4.79 3.09 -20.62
CA GLY A 131 -4.24 1.74 -20.73
C GLY A 131 -4.39 1.18 -22.15
N SER A 132 -5.59 1.32 -22.74
CA SER A 132 -5.82 0.94 -24.14
C SER A 132 -4.98 1.76 -25.12
N ILE A 133 -4.81 3.06 -24.87
CA ILE A 133 -3.96 3.94 -25.69
C ILE A 133 -2.48 3.55 -25.61
N ILE A 134 -1.97 3.24 -24.41
CA ILE A 134 -0.57 2.86 -24.16
C ILE A 134 -0.25 1.56 -24.88
N ASN A 135 -1.16 0.57 -24.82
CA ASN A 135 -0.98 -0.68 -25.54
C ASN A 135 -0.85 -0.45 -27.07
N GLY A 136 -1.52 0.58 -27.60
CA GLY A 136 -1.43 1.00 -29.01
C GLY A 136 -0.23 1.88 -29.38
N PHE A 137 0.71 2.16 -28.47
CA PHE A 137 1.89 2.95 -28.79
C PHE A 137 2.82 2.25 -29.78
N ALA A 138 3.36 3.04 -30.72
CA ALA A 138 4.37 2.57 -31.65
C ALA A 138 5.73 2.51 -30.96
N LEU A 139 6.54 1.51 -31.32
CA LEU A 139 7.93 1.41 -30.92
C LEU A 139 8.84 2.03 -31.99
N PRO A 140 9.93 2.73 -31.60
CA PRO A 140 10.33 3.04 -30.23
C PRO A 140 9.39 4.06 -29.56
N LEU A 141 9.24 3.96 -28.23
CA LEU A 141 8.42 4.90 -27.46
C LEU A 141 8.92 6.33 -27.62
N LYS A 142 7.98 7.26 -27.79
CA LYS A 142 8.29 8.70 -27.86
C LYS A 142 8.64 9.24 -26.48
N GLU A 143 9.51 10.25 -26.45
CA GLU A 143 9.93 10.93 -25.21
C GLU A 143 8.76 11.56 -24.45
N GLU A 144 7.74 12.05 -25.16
CA GLU A 144 6.50 12.55 -24.54
C GLU A 144 5.76 11.48 -23.72
N HIS A 145 5.87 10.20 -24.11
CA HIS A 145 5.22 9.08 -23.40
C HIS A 145 6.03 8.65 -22.18
N LYS A 146 7.37 8.68 -22.27
CA LYS A 146 8.26 8.46 -21.13
C LYS A 146 8.06 9.55 -20.06
N THR A 147 7.97 10.81 -20.49
CA THR A 147 7.65 11.93 -19.60
C THR A 147 6.27 11.77 -18.96
N PHE A 148 5.28 11.27 -19.70
CA PHE A 148 3.94 11.00 -19.16
C PHE A 148 3.95 9.94 -18.05
N LEU A 149 4.67 8.83 -18.24
CA LEU A 149 4.86 7.80 -17.21
C LEU A 149 5.45 8.41 -15.92
N THR A 150 6.56 9.14 -16.04
CA THR A 150 7.33 9.59 -14.87
C THR A 150 6.75 10.82 -14.18
N LYS A 151 6.09 11.72 -14.93
CA LYS A 151 5.53 12.98 -14.40
C LYS A 151 4.04 12.92 -14.09
N VAL A 152 3.33 11.91 -14.57
CA VAL A 152 1.87 11.81 -14.37
C VAL A 152 1.48 10.48 -13.74
N LEU A 153 1.81 9.34 -14.35
CA LEU A 153 1.40 8.03 -13.82
C LEU A 153 2.05 7.72 -12.47
N LEU A 154 3.37 7.87 -12.33
CA LEU A 154 4.03 7.59 -11.04
C LEU A 154 3.50 8.49 -9.90
N PRO A 155 3.35 9.82 -10.07
CA PRO A 155 2.80 10.65 -9.01
C PRO A 155 1.33 10.36 -8.65
N LEU A 156 0.53 9.70 -9.50
CA LEU A 156 -0.84 9.29 -9.13
C LEU A 156 -0.88 8.33 -7.93
N HIS A 157 0.20 7.58 -7.68
CA HIS A 157 0.29 6.70 -6.49
C HIS A 157 0.31 7.47 -5.17
N LYS A 158 0.59 8.79 -5.21
CA LYS A 158 0.65 9.61 -4.00
C LYS A 158 -0.72 9.85 -3.37
N ALA A 159 -1.79 9.91 -4.16
CA ALA A 159 -3.10 10.33 -3.65
C ALA A 159 -3.63 9.36 -2.59
N ARG A 160 -4.38 9.88 -1.61
CA ARG A 160 -5.00 9.10 -0.55
C ARG A 160 -6.04 8.11 -1.09
N SER A 161 -6.80 8.53 -2.10
CA SER A 161 -7.87 7.77 -2.75
C SER A 161 -7.38 6.74 -3.79
N LEU A 162 -6.13 6.29 -3.69
CA LEU A 162 -5.52 5.34 -4.63
C LEU A 162 -6.35 4.05 -4.80
N THR A 163 -7.02 3.58 -3.74
CA THR A 163 -7.89 2.40 -3.75
C THR A 163 -8.93 2.42 -4.87
N LEU A 164 -9.42 3.60 -5.26
CA LEU A 164 -10.45 3.75 -6.29
C LEU A 164 -9.99 3.43 -7.72
N TYR A 165 -8.70 3.55 -8.01
CA TYR A 165 -8.20 3.51 -9.39
C TYR A 165 -6.88 2.74 -9.56
N HIS A 166 -6.36 2.13 -8.50
CA HIS A 166 -5.08 1.43 -8.53
C HIS A 166 -4.99 0.30 -9.55
N PRO A 167 -5.97 -0.62 -9.69
CA PRO A 167 -5.85 -1.67 -10.70
C PRO A 167 -5.64 -1.12 -12.11
N GLN A 168 -6.33 -0.02 -12.44
CA GLN A 168 -6.21 0.65 -13.74
C GLN A 168 -4.85 1.35 -13.89
N LEU A 169 -4.32 1.90 -12.80
CA LEU A 169 -3.01 2.55 -12.78
C LEU A 169 -1.87 1.54 -12.93
N ALA A 170 -1.88 0.46 -12.13
CA ALA A 170 -0.93 -0.64 -12.21
C ALA A 170 -0.90 -1.24 -13.62
N TYR A 171 -2.09 -1.49 -14.21
CA TYR A 171 -2.20 -1.91 -15.61
C TYR A 171 -1.49 -0.96 -16.57
N CYS A 172 -1.69 0.36 -16.43
CA CYS A 172 -1.00 1.34 -17.27
C CYS A 172 0.53 1.29 -17.12
N VAL A 173 1.03 1.11 -15.88
CA VAL A 173 2.47 1.02 -15.59
C VAL A 173 3.07 -0.25 -16.20
N VAL A 174 2.45 -1.41 -15.96
CA VAL A 174 2.89 -2.70 -16.52
C VAL A 174 2.89 -2.65 -18.05
N GLN A 175 1.85 -2.11 -18.69
CA GLN A 175 1.83 -1.95 -20.16
C GLN A 175 2.97 -1.08 -20.70
N PHE A 176 3.47 -0.11 -19.94
CA PHE A 176 4.64 0.67 -20.33
C PHE A 176 5.91 -0.17 -20.29
N LEU A 177 6.08 -1.00 -19.26
CA LEU A 177 7.26 -1.85 -19.07
C LEU A 177 7.31 -2.98 -20.11
N GLU A 178 6.17 -3.57 -20.47
CA GLU A 178 6.09 -4.54 -21.58
C GLU A 178 6.53 -3.95 -22.93
N LYS A 179 6.34 -2.63 -23.13
CA LYS A 179 6.74 -1.93 -24.37
C LYS A 179 8.22 -1.54 -24.38
N ASP A 180 8.77 -1.18 -23.23
CA ASP A 180 10.16 -0.74 -23.08
C ASP A 180 10.68 -1.10 -21.67
N PRO A 181 11.31 -2.29 -21.51
CA PRO A 181 11.82 -2.76 -20.21
C PRO A 181 12.87 -1.85 -19.58
N THR A 182 13.53 -0.99 -20.37
CA THR A 182 14.55 -0.06 -19.87
C THR A 182 14.00 1.00 -18.91
N LEU A 183 12.67 1.15 -18.86
CA LEU A 183 11.98 2.07 -17.93
C LEU A 183 11.80 1.48 -16.52
N THR A 184 12.06 0.18 -16.33
CA THR A 184 11.78 -0.53 -15.08
C THR A 184 12.51 0.06 -13.89
N GLU A 185 13.80 0.37 -14.05
CA GLU A 185 14.61 0.96 -12.99
C GLU A 185 14.00 2.29 -12.49
N GLU A 186 13.62 3.19 -13.39
CA GLU A 186 13.04 4.49 -13.03
C GLU A 186 11.66 4.33 -12.36
N VAL A 187 10.84 3.41 -12.85
CA VAL A 187 9.50 3.11 -12.30
C VAL A 187 9.60 2.57 -10.88
N VAL A 188 10.42 1.53 -10.65
CA VAL A 188 10.55 0.90 -9.33
C VAL A 188 11.14 1.87 -8.32
N HIS A 189 12.17 2.64 -8.69
CA HIS A 189 12.69 3.71 -7.80
C HIS A 189 11.63 4.78 -7.50
N GLY A 190 10.77 5.10 -8.46
CA GLY A 190 9.63 6.00 -8.28
C GLY A 190 8.60 5.46 -7.27
N LEU A 191 8.23 4.19 -7.38
CA LEU A 191 7.33 3.52 -6.42
C LEU A 191 7.95 3.45 -5.02
N LEU A 192 9.22 3.03 -4.91
CA LEU A 192 9.96 3.01 -3.64
C LEU A 192 10.05 4.40 -2.99
N ARG A 193 10.16 5.46 -3.80
CA ARG A 193 10.15 6.84 -3.30
C ARG A 193 8.79 7.25 -2.72
N PHE A 194 7.70 6.75 -3.27
CA PHE A 194 6.33 7.03 -2.83
C PHE A 194 5.76 5.98 -1.87
N TRP A 195 6.59 5.05 -1.40
CA TRP A 195 6.17 3.95 -0.54
C TRP A 195 5.34 4.43 0.66
N PRO A 196 4.11 3.92 0.87
CA PRO A 196 3.25 4.31 1.99
C PRO A 196 3.88 3.95 3.34
N LYS A 197 3.88 4.88 4.29
CA LYS A 197 4.44 4.64 5.65
C LYS A 197 3.40 4.59 6.75
N VAL A 198 2.19 5.07 6.48
CA VAL A 198 1.11 5.27 7.47
C VAL A 198 -0.25 4.78 6.96
N ASN A 199 -0.26 4.03 5.85
CA ASN A 199 -1.48 3.52 5.23
C ASN A 199 -1.20 2.08 4.75
N SER A 200 -1.53 1.11 5.59
CA SER A 200 -1.29 -0.32 5.33
C SER A 200 -2.05 -0.85 4.11
N PRO A 201 -3.32 -0.47 3.84
CA PRO A 201 -3.99 -0.84 2.60
C PRO A 201 -3.22 -0.42 1.35
N LYS A 202 -2.74 0.83 1.30
CA LYS A 202 -1.89 1.29 0.19
C LYS A 202 -0.57 0.53 0.12
N GLU A 203 0.04 0.18 1.25
CA GLU A 203 1.27 -0.61 1.26
C GLU A 203 1.05 -2.01 0.65
N VAL A 204 -0.08 -2.66 0.95
CA VAL A 204 -0.49 -3.92 0.31
C VAL A 204 -0.70 -3.74 -1.20
N MET A 205 -1.29 -2.63 -1.63
CA MET A 205 -1.47 -2.32 -3.05
C MET A 205 -0.14 -2.14 -3.78
N PHE A 206 0.82 -1.42 -3.19
CA PHE A 206 2.18 -1.29 -3.75
C PHE A 206 2.88 -2.66 -3.85
N LEU A 207 2.71 -3.54 -2.85
CA LEU A 207 3.22 -4.91 -2.93
C LEU A 207 2.55 -5.72 -4.05
N ASN A 208 1.25 -5.50 -4.31
CA ASN A 208 0.59 -6.11 -5.47
C ASN A 208 1.18 -5.62 -6.79
N GLU A 209 1.30 -4.31 -6.97
CA GLU A 209 1.81 -3.73 -8.21
C GLU A 209 3.27 -4.13 -8.47
N ILE A 210 4.11 -4.18 -7.44
CA ILE A 210 5.49 -4.65 -7.58
C ILE A 210 5.54 -6.12 -8.01
N GLU A 211 4.65 -6.99 -7.51
CA GLU A 211 4.60 -8.37 -8.00
C GLU A 211 4.24 -8.42 -9.49
N GLU A 212 3.22 -7.67 -9.92
CA GLU A 212 2.83 -7.60 -11.33
C GLU A 212 3.97 -7.06 -12.23
N ILE A 213 4.76 -6.11 -11.73
CA ILE A 213 5.96 -5.61 -12.41
C ILE A 213 7.05 -6.69 -12.48
N LEU A 214 7.28 -7.42 -11.38
CA LEU A 214 8.25 -8.49 -11.33
C LEU A 214 7.86 -9.68 -12.21
N ASP A 215 6.58 -9.93 -12.48
CA ASP A 215 6.14 -11.00 -13.40
C ASP A 215 6.55 -10.76 -14.86
N VAL A 216 6.77 -9.50 -15.25
CA VAL A 216 7.17 -9.11 -16.62
C VAL A 216 8.61 -8.60 -16.72
N ILE A 217 9.35 -8.56 -15.60
CA ILE A 217 10.71 -7.99 -15.58
C ILE A 217 11.71 -8.91 -16.29
N GLU A 218 12.65 -8.33 -17.03
CA GLU A 218 13.81 -9.07 -17.55
C GLU A 218 14.90 -9.21 -16.46
N PRO A 219 15.61 -10.35 -16.37
CA PRO A 219 16.67 -10.54 -15.37
C PRO A 219 17.75 -9.44 -15.39
N SER A 220 18.09 -8.90 -16.56
CA SER A 220 19.04 -7.78 -16.70
C SER A 220 18.58 -6.48 -16.06
N GLU A 221 17.27 -6.24 -16.01
CA GLU A 221 16.69 -5.06 -15.36
C GLU A 221 16.50 -5.31 -13.86
N PHE A 222 16.20 -6.55 -13.46
CA PHE A 222 16.04 -6.94 -12.06
C PHE A 222 17.29 -6.67 -11.22
N VAL A 223 18.48 -7.03 -11.71
CA VAL A 223 19.76 -6.82 -11.00
C VAL A 223 20.01 -5.34 -10.65
N LYS A 224 19.43 -4.39 -11.41
CA LYS A 224 19.58 -2.96 -11.14
C LYS A 224 18.76 -2.48 -9.95
N ILE A 225 17.69 -3.20 -9.60
CA ILE A 225 16.71 -2.79 -8.58
C ILE A 225 16.68 -3.69 -7.35
N GLU A 226 17.26 -4.90 -7.42
CA GLU A 226 17.12 -5.94 -6.39
C GLU A 226 17.54 -5.47 -4.99
N GLY A 227 18.66 -4.75 -4.86
CA GLY A 227 19.15 -4.27 -3.56
C GLY A 227 18.15 -3.33 -2.86
N PRO A 228 17.80 -2.18 -3.48
CA PRO A 228 16.79 -1.26 -2.94
C PRO A 228 15.41 -1.91 -2.73
N LEU A 229 14.98 -2.76 -3.67
CA LEU A 229 13.68 -3.42 -3.61
C LEU A 229 13.61 -4.38 -2.43
N PHE A 230 14.55 -5.33 -2.32
CA PHE A 230 14.53 -6.32 -1.23
C PHE A 230 14.85 -5.71 0.13
N THR A 231 15.52 -4.56 0.18
CA THR A 231 15.61 -3.76 1.41
C THR A 231 14.23 -3.30 1.89
N GLN A 232 13.35 -2.91 0.96
CA GLN A 232 11.98 -2.52 1.29
C GLN A 232 11.11 -3.76 1.60
N ILE A 233 11.22 -4.84 0.83
CA ILE A 233 10.51 -6.10 1.11
C ILE A 233 10.88 -6.64 2.49
N ALA A 234 12.15 -6.61 2.89
CA ALA A 234 12.60 -7.00 4.24
C ALA A 234 11.87 -6.22 5.35
N ARG A 235 11.63 -4.93 5.14
CA ARG A 235 10.83 -4.10 6.09
C ARG A 235 9.37 -4.52 6.12
N CYS A 236 8.77 -4.80 4.96
CA CYS A 236 7.39 -5.26 4.85
C CYS A 236 7.20 -6.62 5.54
N VAL A 237 8.14 -7.55 5.35
CA VAL A 237 8.17 -8.84 6.05
C VAL A 237 8.23 -8.62 7.56
N SER A 238 9.10 -7.73 8.05
CA SER A 238 9.19 -7.34 9.46
C SER A 238 8.06 -6.45 9.99
N SER A 239 7.03 -6.16 9.18
CA SER A 239 5.89 -5.35 9.61
C SER A 239 5.09 -6.07 10.68
N PRO A 240 4.67 -5.40 11.78
CA PRO A 240 3.74 -5.97 12.74
C PRO A 240 2.32 -6.13 12.17
N HIS A 241 2.02 -5.46 11.05
CA HIS A 241 0.73 -5.53 10.39
C HIS A 241 0.64 -6.80 9.53
N CYS A 242 -0.15 -7.77 9.97
CA CYS A 242 -0.18 -9.11 9.37
C CYS A 242 -0.44 -9.10 7.87
N GLN A 243 -1.39 -8.30 7.35
CA GLN A 243 -1.69 -8.26 5.90
C GLN A 243 -0.51 -7.77 5.06
N VAL A 244 0.34 -6.88 5.60
CA VAL A 244 1.52 -6.37 4.88
C VAL A 244 2.60 -7.44 4.86
N ALA A 245 2.90 -8.04 6.01
CA ALA A 245 3.89 -9.11 6.13
C ALA A 245 3.50 -10.34 5.31
N GLU A 246 2.23 -10.76 5.40
CA GLU A 246 1.66 -11.84 4.61
C GLU A 246 1.84 -11.56 3.12
N ARG A 247 1.39 -10.39 2.66
CA ARG A 247 1.47 -10.03 1.24
C ARG A 247 2.89 -10.01 0.70
N ALA A 248 3.85 -9.52 1.48
CA ALA A 248 5.26 -9.52 1.11
C ALA A 248 5.85 -10.94 1.05
N LEU A 249 5.48 -11.81 2.00
CA LEU A 249 5.93 -13.20 2.03
C LEU A 249 5.35 -14.04 0.89
N TYR A 250 4.19 -13.67 0.35
CA TYR A 250 3.61 -14.34 -0.82
C TYR A 250 4.49 -14.28 -2.07
N TYR A 251 5.49 -13.40 -2.14
CA TYR A 251 6.47 -13.37 -3.25
C TYR A 251 7.24 -14.69 -3.36
N TRP A 252 7.46 -15.40 -2.24
CA TRP A 252 8.10 -16.72 -2.22
C TRP A 252 7.20 -17.86 -2.73
N ASN A 253 5.95 -17.58 -3.08
CA ASN A 253 5.05 -18.54 -3.72
C ASN A 253 4.97 -18.34 -5.24
N ASN A 254 5.55 -17.26 -5.77
CA ASN A 254 5.60 -17.00 -7.21
C ASN A 254 6.87 -17.61 -7.79
N GLU A 255 6.72 -18.63 -8.65
CA GLU A 255 7.86 -19.38 -9.22
C GLU A 255 8.84 -18.49 -9.97
N TYR A 256 8.35 -17.48 -10.72
CA TYR A 256 9.23 -16.61 -11.49
C TYR A 256 10.07 -15.73 -10.56
N ILE A 257 9.44 -15.12 -9.56
CA ILE A 257 10.14 -14.30 -8.55
C ILE A 257 11.14 -15.15 -7.75
N VAL A 258 10.76 -16.37 -7.37
CA VAL A 258 11.66 -17.29 -6.66
C VAL A 258 12.90 -17.62 -7.50
N ASN A 259 12.74 -17.82 -8.81
CA ASN A 259 13.89 -18.05 -9.70
C ASN A 259 14.80 -16.81 -9.80
N LEU A 260 14.23 -15.61 -9.90
CA LEU A 260 15.02 -14.36 -9.87
C LEU A 260 15.78 -14.19 -8.55
N ILE A 261 15.13 -14.52 -7.42
CA ILE A 261 15.76 -14.51 -6.09
C ILE A 261 16.89 -15.53 -6.01
N HIS A 262 16.68 -16.73 -6.54
CA HIS A 262 17.66 -17.81 -6.55
C HIS A 262 18.93 -17.40 -7.30
N ASP A 263 18.78 -16.87 -8.51
CA ASP A 263 19.91 -16.49 -9.37
C ASP A 263 20.74 -15.34 -8.79
N ASN A 264 20.14 -14.52 -7.91
CA ASN A 264 20.77 -13.39 -7.26
C ASN A 264 20.86 -13.53 -5.74
N ALA A 265 20.84 -14.77 -5.23
CA ALA A 265 20.77 -15.05 -3.80
C ALA A 265 21.94 -14.44 -3.00
N ASN A 266 23.13 -14.31 -3.62
CA ASN A 266 24.31 -13.71 -2.99
C ASN A 266 24.09 -12.28 -2.49
N GLU A 267 23.27 -11.49 -3.19
CA GLU A 267 22.93 -10.12 -2.80
C GLU A 267 21.63 -10.08 -1.98
N ILE A 268 20.62 -10.86 -2.37
CA ILE A 268 19.28 -10.79 -1.76
C ILE A 268 19.24 -11.43 -0.38
N LEU A 269 19.80 -12.63 -0.21
CA LEU A 269 19.69 -13.38 1.04
C LEU A 269 20.26 -12.59 2.24
N PRO A 270 21.46 -11.99 2.19
CA PRO A 270 21.97 -11.19 3.30
C PRO A 270 21.04 -10.03 3.71
N ILE A 271 20.27 -9.46 2.78
CA ILE A 271 19.36 -8.35 3.04
C ILE A 271 18.11 -8.83 3.80
N VAL A 272 17.49 -9.92 3.34
CA VAL A 272 16.21 -10.42 3.89
C VAL A 272 16.38 -11.36 5.09
N PHE A 273 17.58 -11.93 5.26
CA PHE A 273 17.83 -12.97 6.27
C PHE A 273 17.45 -12.52 7.68
N GLN A 274 17.90 -11.33 8.09
CA GLN A 274 17.58 -10.80 9.43
C GLN A 274 16.07 -10.67 9.66
N SER A 275 15.32 -10.17 8.67
CA SER A 275 13.87 -10.00 8.79
C SER A 275 13.13 -11.33 8.91
N LEU A 276 13.52 -12.33 8.11
CA LEU A 276 12.93 -13.66 8.14
C LEU A 276 13.28 -14.39 9.44
N TYR A 277 14.57 -14.44 9.80
CA TYR A 277 15.05 -15.17 10.97
C TYR A 277 14.53 -14.61 12.30
N LYS A 278 14.36 -13.28 12.41
CA LYS A 278 13.75 -12.68 13.60
C LYS A 278 12.26 -13.03 13.71
N ASN A 279 11.54 -12.94 12.58
CA ASN A 279 10.09 -13.14 12.56
C ASN A 279 9.67 -14.58 12.79
N SER A 280 10.50 -15.57 12.40
CA SER A 280 10.22 -16.98 12.67
C SER A 280 10.11 -17.28 14.17
N LYS A 281 10.82 -16.51 15.01
CA LYS A 281 10.79 -16.66 16.48
C LYS A 281 9.76 -15.76 17.18
N THR A 282 9.54 -14.55 16.67
CA THR A 282 8.89 -13.47 17.46
C THR A 282 7.57 -12.94 16.90
N HIS A 283 7.18 -13.32 15.69
CA HIS A 283 5.92 -12.81 15.12
C HIS A 283 4.70 -13.36 15.89
N TRP A 284 3.67 -12.54 16.12
CA TRP A 284 2.50 -12.95 16.91
C TRP A 284 1.51 -13.84 16.14
N ASN A 285 1.49 -13.69 14.81
CA ASN A 285 0.59 -14.42 13.91
C ASN A 285 1.24 -15.72 13.40
N ARG A 286 0.58 -16.86 13.65
CA ARG A 286 1.02 -18.22 13.26
C ARG A 286 1.10 -18.44 11.74
N THR A 287 0.20 -17.84 10.95
CA THR A 287 0.26 -17.96 9.49
C THR A 287 1.54 -17.37 8.94
N ILE A 288 1.96 -16.22 9.49
CA ILE A 288 3.21 -15.56 9.11
C ILE A 288 4.41 -16.44 9.47
N HIS A 289 4.40 -17.14 10.62
CA HIS A 289 5.45 -18.12 10.92
C HIS A 289 5.57 -19.17 9.83
N GLY A 290 4.46 -19.79 9.42
CA GLY A 290 4.47 -20.79 8.35
C GLY A 290 5.05 -20.26 7.03
N LEU A 291 4.66 -19.05 6.63
CA LEU A 291 5.17 -18.41 5.41
C LEU A 291 6.67 -18.07 5.52
N VAL A 292 7.13 -17.58 6.68
CA VAL A 292 8.55 -17.32 6.94
C VAL A 292 9.37 -18.61 6.91
N PHE A 293 8.88 -19.70 7.52
CA PHE A 293 9.56 -20.99 7.48
C PHE A 293 9.66 -21.54 6.05
N ASN A 294 8.61 -21.39 5.25
CA ASN A 294 8.66 -21.73 3.82
C ASN A 294 9.76 -20.95 3.10
N ALA A 295 9.78 -19.62 3.24
CA ALA A 295 10.80 -18.77 2.62
C ALA A 295 12.23 -19.12 3.08
N LEU A 296 12.45 -19.37 4.38
CA LEU A 296 13.75 -19.80 4.91
C LEU A 296 14.17 -21.16 4.35
N LYS A 297 13.24 -22.11 4.24
CA LYS A 297 13.51 -23.43 3.65
C LYS A 297 13.93 -23.32 2.19
N LEU A 298 13.26 -22.49 1.39
CA LEU A 298 13.64 -22.24 -0.01
C LEU A 298 15.08 -21.71 -0.13
N PHE A 299 15.50 -20.78 0.75
CA PHE A 299 16.88 -20.30 0.76
C PHE A 299 17.90 -21.35 1.21
N MET A 300 17.54 -22.15 2.20
CA MET A 300 18.37 -23.22 2.74
C MET A 300 18.61 -24.31 1.69
N ASP A 301 17.56 -24.72 0.96
CA ASP A 301 17.65 -25.73 -0.10
C ASP A 301 18.43 -25.23 -1.32
N ALA A 302 18.22 -23.95 -1.69
CA ALA A 302 18.90 -23.32 -2.82
C ALA A 302 20.39 -23.03 -2.58
N THR A 303 20.71 -22.45 -1.42
CA THR A 303 22.04 -21.91 -1.12
C THR A 303 22.52 -22.23 0.31
N PRO A 304 22.75 -23.52 0.65
CA PRO A 304 23.05 -23.93 2.03
C PRO A 304 24.26 -23.19 2.65
N LYS A 305 25.35 -23.05 1.89
CA LYS A 305 26.58 -22.40 2.38
C LYS A 305 26.37 -20.93 2.71
N LEU A 306 25.68 -20.20 1.83
CA LEU A 306 25.40 -18.78 2.04
C LEU A 306 24.42 -18.58 3.21
N PHE A 307 23.47 -19.51 3.37
CA PHE A 307 22.55 -19.52 4.50
C PHE A 307 23.29 -19.69 5.85
N ASP A 308 24.25 -20.62 5.92
CA ASP A 308 25.10 -20.83 7.09
C ASP A 308 25.96 -19.59 7.41
N GLU A 309 26.54 -18.97 6.38
CA GLU A 309 27.30 -17.73 6.51
C GLU A 309 26.43 -16.58 7.06
N CYS A 310 25.23 -16.40 6.51
CA CYS A 310 24.26 -15.40 6.98
C CYS A 310 23.84 -15.66 8.43
N THR A 311 23.63 -16.92 8.80
CA THR A 311 23.31 -17.32 10.18
C THR A 311 24.45 -16.95 11.14
N ASN A 312 25.69 -17.25 10.77
CA ASN A 312 26.86 -16.90 11.58
C ASN A 312 27.07 -15.39 11.70
N HIS A 313 26.91 -14.66 10.59
CA HIS A 313 27.01 -13.19 10.58
C HIS A 313 25.91 -12.55 11.46
N TYR A 314 24.68 -13.05 11.40
CA TYR A 314 23.59 -12.60 12.25
C TYR A 314 23.88 -12.82 13.75
N ARG A 315 24.38 -14.00 14.13
CA ARG A 315 24.78 -14.30 15.52
C ARG A 315 25.88 -13.35 16.00
N GLN A 316 26.90 -13.11 15.18
CA GLN A 316 27.99 -12.17 15.50
C GLN A 316 27.48 -10.73 15.63
N ALA A 317 26.61 -10.28 14.71
CA ALA A 317 26.00 -8.95 14.76
C ALA A 317 25.19 -8.76 16.05
N ARG A 318 24.39 -9.75 16.45
CA ARG A 318 23.62 -9.73 17.72
C ARG A 318 24.53 -9.65 18.95
N GLN A 319 25.63 -10.40 18.98
CA GLN A 319 26.59 -10.34 20.08
C GLN A 319 27.28 -8.97 20.14
N ASN A 320 27.64 -8.41 18.98
CA ASN A 320 28.25 -7.09 18.87
C ASN A 320 27.28 -5.98 19.30
N ASP A 321 26.01 -6.05 18.93
CA ASP A 321 25.00 -5.08 19.34
C ASP A 321 24.73 -5.14 20.85
N ARG A 322 24.70 -6.34 21.44
CA ARG A 322 24.63 -6.50 22.90
C ARG A 322 25.84 -5.86 23.59
N LYS A 323 27.04 -6.06 23.05
CA LYS A 323 28.27 -5.44 23.57
C LYS A 323 28.23 -3.92 23.43
N ARG A 324 27.81 -3.38 22.28
CA ARG A 324 27.64 -1.93 22.06
C ARG A 324 26.63 -1.32 23.02
N LEU A 325 25.54 -2.02 23.33
CA LEU A 325 24.55 -1.58 24.33
C LEU A 325 25.17 -1.53 25.73
N GLN A 326 25.96 -2.54 26.11
CA GLN A 326 26.69 -2.56 27.38
C GLN A 326 27.74 -1.45 27.45
N ASP A 327 28.57 -1.29 26.41
CA ASP A 327 29.58 -0.22 26.35
C ASP A 327 28.92 1.17 26.44
N ARG A 328 27.76 1.36 25.78
CA ARG A 328 26.99 2.60 25.84
C ARG A 328 26.47 2.86 27.26
N GLU A 329 25.94 1.83 27.92
CA GLU A 329 25.45 1.91 29.29
C GLU A 329 26.57 2.28 30.27
N GLU A 330 27.74 1.64 30.14
CA GLU A 330 28.92 1.99 30.95
C GLU A 330 29.39 3.43 30.74
N ILE A 331 29.37 3.91 29.49
CA ILE A 331 29.72 5.31 29.19
C ILE A 331 28.73 6.28 29.85
N TRP A 332 27.43 5.99 29.79
CA TRP A 332 26.41 6.80 30.45
C TRP A 332 26.57 6.81 31.96
N GLN A 333 26.83 5.66 32.59
CA GLN A 333 27.08 5.57 34.02
C GLN A 333 28.32 6.34 34.45
N ARG A 334 29.41 6.29 33.68
CA ARG A 334 30.62 7.09 33.97
C ARG A 334 30.35 8.59 33.83
N LEU A 335 29.61 8.99 32.79
CA LEU A 335 29.25 10.40 32.56
C LEU A 335 28.36 10.92 33.68
N GLU A 336 27.41 10.11 34.14
CA GLU A 336 26.55 10.40 35.28
C GLU A 336 27.36 10.58 36.58
N GLN A 337 28.27 9.66 36.88
CA GLN A 337 29.15 9.77 38.05
C GLN A 337 30.03 11.04 37.99
N GLN A 338 30.58 11.37 36.83
CA GLN A 338 31.36 12.59 36.64
C GLN A 338 30.50 13.85 36.81
N ALA A 339 29.27 13.84 36.28
CA ALA A 339 28.32 14.93 36.47
C ALA A 339 27.98 15.14 37.96
N MET A 340 27.74 14.06 38.71
CA MET A 340 27.51 14.11 40.15
C MET A 340 28.70 14.69 40.92
N GLN A 341 29.92 14.26 40.59
CA GLN A 341 31.15 14.78 41.22
C GLN A 341 31.34 16.27 40.91
N ASN A 342 31.14 16.69 39.66
CA ASN A 342 31.25 18.08 39.26
C ASN A 342 30.21 18.96 39.96
N TYR A 343 28.96 18.49 40.07
CA TYR A 343 27.91 19.19 40.80
C TYR A 343 28.27 19.31 42.29
N ALA A 344 28.74 18.25 42.94
CA ALA A 344 29.14 18.28 44.34
C ALA A 344 30.29 19.28 44.58
N ASN A 345 31.28 19.31 43.68
CA ASN A 345 32.40 20.25 43.75
C ASN A 345 31.95 21.71 43.59
N LEU A 346 31.08 22.00 42.62
CA LEU A 346 30.56 23.34 42.37
C LEU A 346 29.62 23.82 43.49
N SER A 347 28.82 22.91 44.06
CA SER A 347 27.97 23.17 45.24
C SER A 347 28.81 23.49 46.47
N ALA A 348 29.88 22.72 46.73
CA ALA A 348 30.83 22.99 47.83
C ALA A 348 31.56 24.34 47.68
N GLN A 349 31.71 24.85 46.46
CA GLN A 349 32.30 26.16 46.17
C GLN A 349 31.28 27.32 46.21
N GLY A 350 30.01 27.05 46.54
CA GLY A 350 28.94 28.05 46.60
C GLY A 350 28.49 28.57 45.23
N ALA A 351 28.91 27.93 44.14
CA ALA A 351 28.61 28.36 42.77
C ALA A 351 27.25 27.85 42.27
N VAL A 352 26.59 26.92 42.98
CA VAL A 352 25.31 26.31 42.57
C VAL A 352 24.40 26.15 43.78
N SER A 353 23.19 26.70 43.71
CA SER A 353 22.16 26.65 44.75
C SER A 353 20.92 25.82 44.36
N ALA A 354 20.86 25.34 43.11
CA ALA A 354 19.76 24.51 42.62
C ALA A 354 19.91 23.07 43.13
N PRO A 355 18.84 22.37 43.54
CA PRO A 355 18.90 20.96 43.94
C PRO A 355 19.42 20.06 42.80
N MET A 356 20.05 18.92 43.14
CA MET A 356 20.36 17.88 42.16
C MET A 356 19.08 17.54 41.38
N PRO A 357 19.13 17.46 40.04
CA PRO A 357 18.03 16.88 39.26
C PRO A 357 17.74 15.50 39.85
N HIS A 358 16.48 15.24 40.20
CA HIS A 358 16.05 13.92 40.65
C HIS A 358 16.42 12.92 39.56
N LEU A 359 17.25 11.94 39.92
CA LEU A 359 17.49 10.75 39.11
C LEU A 359 16.13 10.15 38.79
N ALA A 360 15.72 10.19 37.52
CA ALA A 360 14.65 9.31 37.08
C ALA A 360 15.13 7.90 37.39
N GLU A 361 14.33 7.12 38.14
CA GLU A 361 14.63 5.71 38.33
C GLU A 361 14.90 5.09 36.95
N PRO A 362 15.96 4.27 36.80
CA PRO A 362 16.19 3.60 35.55
C PRO A 362 14.92 2.81 35.24
N ILE A 363 14.25 3.16 34.14
CA ILE A 363 13.22 2.31 33.57
C ILE A 363 13.97 1.05 33.19
N SER A 364 13.90 0.03 34.04
CA SER A 364 14.43 -1.29 33.78
C SER A 364 13.57 -1.87 32.67
N VAL A 365 13.89 -1.52 31.42
CA VAL A 365 13.42 -2.29 30.28
C VAL A 365 14.08 -3.65 30.46
N PRO A 366 13.32 -4.74 30.69
CA PRO A 366 13.92 -6.05 30.77
C PRO A 366 14.71 -6.24 29.48
N LEU A 367 16.03 -6.44 29.58
CA LEU A 367 16.72 -7.12 28.50
C LEU A 367 16.03 -8.48 28.44
N GLU A 368 15.18 -8.71 27.45
CA GLU A 368 14.74 -10.05 27.12
C GLU A 368 16.01 -10.85 26.87
N SER A 369 16.42 -11.61 27.89
CA SER A 369 17.45 -12.62 27.80
C SER A 369 16.85 -13.75 26.97
N PHE A 370 16.84 -13.56 25.66
CA PHE A 370 16.64 -14.67 24.74
C PHE A 370 17.85 -15.58 24.86
N ASP A 371 17.61 -16.76 25.40
CA ASP A 371 18.51 -17.89 25.35
C ASP A 371 18.57 -18.37 23.89
N ASP A 372 19.52 -17.87 23.10
CA ASP A 372 19.73 -18.24 21.69
C ASP A 372 20.57 -19.54 21.57
N GLY A 373 20.51 -20.41 22.58
CA GLY A 373 21.21 -21.69 22.63
C GLY A 373 20.65 -22.78 21.71
N GLU A 374 19.42 -22.63 21.22
CA GLU A 374 18.85 -23.59 20.27
C GLU A 374 19.19 -23.18 18.84
N VAL A 375 20.23 -23.85 18.33
CA VAL A 375 20.38 -24.16 16.91
C VAL A 375 19.05 -24.75 16.44
N MET A 376 18.61 -24.37 15.24
CA MET A 376 17.51 -25.04 14.58
C MET A 376 17.92 -26.50 14.43
N ASP A 377 17.45 -27.39 15.31
CA ASP A 377 17.43 -28.81 14.98
C ASP A 377 16.62 -28.93 13.68
N GLU A 378 17.07 -29.82 12.80
CA GLU A 378 16.39 -30.14 11.54
C GLU A 378 14.88 -30.24 11.78
N PRO A 379 14.01 -29.87 10.81
CA PRO A 379 12.59 -30.00 11.00
C PRO A 379 12.25 -31.48 11.22
N GLU A 380 12.15 -31.89 12.49
CA GLU A 380 11.64 -33.19 12.86
C GLU A 380 10.22 -33.29 12.33
N GLU A 381 9.95 -34.41 11.67
CA GLU A 381 8.66 -34.81 11.14
C GLU A 381 7.63 -34.96 12.28
N GLU A 382 7.13 -33.86 12.85
CA GLU A 382 5.90 -33.91 13.65
C GLU A 382 4.70 -33.54 12.78
N ILE A 383 4.32 -34.50 11.96
CA ILE A 383 2.96 -34.60 11.43
C ILE A 383 2.38 -35.96 11.87
N LEU A 384 1.41 -35.85 12.79
CA LEU A 384 0.27 -36.76 13.02
C LEU A 384 0.52 -38.10 13.73
N GLU A 385 0.54 -38.06 15.06
CA GLU A 385 -0.09 -39.12 15.87
C GLU A 385 -0.74 -38.50 17.10
N ASN A 386 -2.06 -38.30 17.05
CA ASN A 386 -3.02 -38.59 18.13
C ASN A 386 -4.40 -38.06 17.76
N GLY A 387 -5.31 -38.98 17.43
CA GLY A 387 -6.72 -38.66 17.21
C GLY A 387 -7.46 -39.70 16.39
N ALA A 388 -7.27 -40.98 16.69
CA ALA A 388 -8.25 -41.98 16.30
C ALA A 388 -9.47 -41.80 17.19
N ASP A 389 -10.53 -41.19 16.65
CA ASP A 389 -11.89 -41.57 16.99
C ASP A 389 -12.76 -41.44 15.73
N GLN A 390 -13.45 -42.54 15.46
CA GLN A 390 -14.40 -42.73 14.37
C GLN A 390 -15.55 -41.74 14.50
N ASP A 391 -15.96 -41.12 13.39
CA ASP A 391 -17.35 -41.20 12.97
C ASP A 391 -17.55 -40.92 11.48
N HIS A 392 -18.32 -41.84 10.90
CA HIS A 392 -18.98 -41.85 9.59
C HIS A 392 -19.39 -40.47 9.02
N TYR A 393 -19.00 -40.20 7.77
CA TYR A 393 -19.94 -39.95 6.66
C TYR A 393 -19.18 -40.11 5.33
N GLY A 394 -19.47 -41.20 4.63
CA GLY A 394 -19.07 -41.39 3.23
C GLY A 394 -20.13 -40.82 2.28
N GLY A 395 -19.67 -40.46 1.08
CA GLY A 395 -20.49 -40.34 -0.13
C GLY A 395 -21.01 -38.94 -0.44
N ASP A 396 -20.24 -38.15 -1.20
CA ASP A 396 -20.67 -37.72 -2.53
C ASP A 396 -19.53 -37.01 -3.27
N LEU A 397 -19.04 -37.68 -4.32
CA LEU A 397 -18.14 -37.13 -5.30
C LEU A 397 -18.99 -36.30 -6.28
N GLN A 398 -19.08 -34.98 -6.08
CA GLN A 398 -19.62 -34.07 -7.08
C GLN A 398 -18.48 -33.26 -7.70
N THR A 399 -18.27 -33.52 -8.98
CA THR A 399 -17.52 -32.72 -9.95
C THR A 399 -17.91 -31.24 -9.82
N PHE A 400 -16.97 -30.37 -9.45
CA PHE A 400 -17.15 -28.93 -9.54
C PHE A 400 -16.42 -28.37 -10.76
N GLU A 401 -17.22 -27.87 -11.69
CA GLU A 401 -16.85 -27.06 -12.83
C GLU A 401 -16.21 -25.72 -12.41
N ASN A 402 -15.40 -25.17 -13.30
CA ASN A 402 -14.79 -23.85 -13.22
C ASN A 402 -15.79 -22.77 -12.78
N ASN A 403 -15.61 -22.24 -11.57
CA ASN A 403 -16.14 -20.94 -11.18
C ASN A 403 -15.20 -20.27 -10.17
N THR A 404 -14.62 -19.14 -10.58
CA THR A 404 -13.80 -18.24 -9.77
C THR A 404 -14.61 -17.78 -8.54
N PRO A 405 -14.09 -17.90 -7.29
CA PRO A 405 -14.83 -17.43 -6.13
C PRO A 405 -14.74 -15.90 -6.04
N VAL A 406 -15.91 -15.25 -6.04
CA VAL A 406 -16.09 -13.85 -5.63
C VAL A 406 -15.96 -13.79 -4.10
N PHE A 407 -14.95 -13.07 -3.61
CA PHE A 407 -14.73 -12.89 -2.17
C PHE A 407 -15.76 -11.90 -1.60
N HIS A 408 -16.78 -12.41 -0.91
CA HIS A 408 -17.60 -11.58 -0.02
C HIS A 408 -16.85 -11.35 1.30
N GLN A 409 -16.44 -10.11 1.54
CA GLN A 409 -15.86 -9.68 2.81
C GLN A 409 -16.93 -9.70 3.92
N PHE A 410 -16.98 -10.77 4.71
CA PHE A 410 -17.63 -10.73 6.02
C PHE A 410 -16.58 -10.54 7.10
N ARG A 411 -16.46 -9.29 7.58
CA ARG A 411 -15.68 -8.92 8.76
C ARG A 411 -16.27 -9.65 9.98
N ARG A 412 -15.65 -10.73 10.45
CA ARG A 412 -15.96 -11.28 11.79
C ARG A 412 -15.61 -10.20 12.81
N LYS A 413 -16.61 -9.73 13.57
CA LYS A 413 -16.38 -8.83 14.71
C LYS A 413 -15.38 -9.52 15.66
N SER A 414 -14.21 -8.92 15.80
CA SER A 414 -13.18 -9.35 16.74
C SER A 414 -13.68 -9.17 18.16
N ILE A 415 -13.87 -10.28 18.87
CA ILE A 415 -14.15 -10.27 20.31
C ILE A 415 -12.78 -10.07 20.98
N ILE A 416 -12.51 -8.83 21.41
CA ILE A 416 -11.29 -8.49 22.14
C ILE A 416 -11.33 -9.22 23.49
N PRO A 417 -10.27 -9.92 23.92
CA PRO A 417 -10.18 -10.44 25.28
C PRO A 417 -10.23 -9.25 26.24
N VAL A 418 -11.28 -9.19 27.04
CA VAL A 418 -11.50 -8.10 27.98
C VAL A 418 -10.75 -8.45 29.26
N ASP A 419 -9.70 -7.70 29.58
CA ASP A 419 -9.04 -7.78 30.87
C ASP A 419 -9.96 -7.12 31.92
N GLU A 420 -10.46 -7.91 32.88
CA GLU A 420 -11.37 -7.44 33.93
C GLU A 420 -10.73 -6.33 34.78
N THR A 421 -9.40 -6.32 34.90
CA THR A 421 -8.68 -5.28 35.64
C THR A 421 -8.72 -3.93 34.93
N VAL A 422 -8.63 -3.94 33.60
CA VAL A 422 -8.70 -2.73 32.75
C VAL A 422 -10.10 -2.14 32.75
N LEU A 423 -11.15 -2.99 32.75
CA LEU A 423 -12.53 -2.52 32.89
C LEU A 423 -12.80 -1.88 34.26
N ASP A 424 -12.30 -2.48 35.33
CA ASP A 424 -12.48 -1.95 36.68
C ASP A 424 -11.73 -0.61 36.85
N GLU A 425 -10.52 -0.48 36.30
CA GLU A 425 -9.77 0.78 36.27
C GLU A 425 -10.44 1.87 35.40
N LEU A 426 -10.93 1.51 34.21
CA LEU A 426 -11.68 2.44 33.34
C LEU A 426 -13.00 2.89 33.97
N SER A 427 -13.68 2.01 34.72
CA SER A 427 -14.92 2.34 35.44
C SER A 427 -14.67 3.29 36.62
N ARG A 428 -13.46 3.30 37.16
CA ARG A 428 -13.03 4.17 38.27
C ARG A 428 -12.43 5.49 37.80
N HIS A 429 -12.06 5.58 36.52
CA HIS A 429 -11.46 6.77 35.94
C HIS A 429 -12.51 7.87 35.72
N ARG A 430 -12.52 8.89 36.59
CA ARG A 430 -13.29 10.14 36.34
C ARG A 430 -12.54 11.02 35.36
N SER A 431 -13.26 11.57 34.38
CA SER A 431 -12.66 12.49 33.42
C SER A 431 -12.25 13.80 34.11
N LEU A 432 -11.22 14.47 33.57
CA LEU A 432 -10.80 15.78 34.07
C LEU A 432 -11.94 16.81 33.99
N GLU A 433 -12.84 16.65 33.02
CA GLU A 433 -14.05 17.45 32.82
C GLU A 433 -15.06 17.26 33.98
N GLU A 434 -15.33 16.02 34.39
CA GLU A 434 -16.22 15.73 35.53
C GLU A 434 -15.68 16.28 36.85
N VAL A 435 -14.35 16.23 37.05
CA VAL A 435 -13.70 16.80 38.24
C VAL A 435 -13.80 18.32 38.25
N LEU A 436 -13.73 18.98 37.09
CA LEU A 436 -13.85 20.42 36.96
C LEU A 436 -15.30 20.90 37.14
N ASP A 437 -16.29 20.13 36.67
CA ASP A 437 -17.70 20.45 36.83
C ASP A 437 -18.21 20.21 38.25
N MET A 438 -17.71 19.20 38.96
CA MET A 438 -17.97 19.05 40.41
C MET A 438 -17.41 20.21 41.22
N LYS A 439 -16.30 20.82 40.79
CA LYS A 439 -15.70 21.99 41.47
C LYS A 439 -16.51 23.27 41.22
N ARG A 440 -17.15 23.39 40.05
CA ARG A 440 -18.06 24.48 39.70
C ARG A 440 -19.42 24.37 40.39
N SER A 441 -19.93 23.16 40.61
CA SER A 441 -21.18 22.97 41.35
C SER A 441 -21.02 23.22 42.85
N ALA A 442 -19.88 22.84 43.44
CA ALA A 442 -19.57 23.12 44.85
C ALA A 442 -19.38 24.61 45.15
N THR A 443 -18.87 25.41 44.20
CA THR A 443 -18.68 26.86 44.38
C THR A 443 -19.96 27.67 44.22
N ASN A 444 -20.99 27.14 43.56
CA ASN A 444 -22.31 27.77 43.45
C ASN A 444 -23.26 27.45 44.61
N ALA A 445 -22.95 26.45 45.45
CA ALA A 445 -23.76 26.10 46.61
C ALA A 445 -23.44 26.93 47.87
N ASP A 446 -22.31 27.65 47.89
CA ASP A 446 -21.90 28.51 49.02
C ASP A 446 -22.32 29.99 48.84
N VAL A 447 -23.17 30.31 47.85
CA VAL A 447 -23.62 31.69 47.54
C VAL A 447 -25.16 31.83 47.52
N GLU A 448 -25.92 30.86 48.05
CA GLU A 448 -27.35 31.03 48.37
C GLU A 448 -27.63 31.02 49.88
#